data_AF-A0A7H9DXP6-F1
#
_entry.id   AF-A0A7H9DXP6-F1
#
_cell.length_a   1.000
_cell.length_b   1.000
_cell.length_c   1.000
_cell.angle_alpha   90.00
_cell.angle_beta   90.00
_cell.angle_gamma   90.00
#
_symmetry.space_group_name_H-M   'P 1'
#
loop_
_entity.id
_entity.type
_entity.pdbx_description
1 polymer ?
#
loop_
_entity_poly.entity_id
_entity_poly.type
_entity_poly.pdbx_seq_one_letter_code
_entity_poly.pdbx_strand_id
1 'polypeptide(L)'
;MKKTLFSALLLSVSVLSVAQVGINTNDPKTTLDVNGSFATRESSVAISGSTATLDIKNAFYKITGGTANFTIVFSTTAPVGSNIQNGQRIVIYNDTNFEGSYNSFKIPSKTAQEFIYSGGAWYSVKAASNTPSQLKWFYAPSMILDTSYTTTARTYNIYENYKKQFTNTGTETNVNYGPTGTIATIPVYSSSGDLDYVVTGYDKSVFYDVSINSSGILSYKVNGAATDKTFMNIVFVPKN
;
A
#
# COMPACT_ATOMS: atom_id res chain seq x y z
N MET A 1 -25.39 93.26 -25.76
CA MET A 1 -25.40 93.04 -24.30
C MET A 1 -25.68 91.56 -24.09
N LYS A 2 -24.94 90.67 -23.42
CA LYS A 2 -23.82 90.71 -22.47
C LYS A 2 -22.95 89.45 -22.71
N LYS A 3 -21.68 89.54 -22.28
CA LYS A 3 -20.63 88.51 -22.28
C LYS A 3 -20.89 87.44 -21.21
N THR A 4 -20.45 86.20 -21.46
CA THR A 4 -19.93 85.25 -20.45
C THR A 4 -19.24 84.10 -21.21
N LEU A 5 -17.91 84.13 -21.37
CA LEU A 5 -16.86 83.59 -20.47
C LEU A 5 -16.59 82.09 -20.65
N PHE A 6 -15.45 81.84 -21.32
CA PHE A 6 -14.49 80.75 -21.18
C PHE A 6 -14.76 79.71 -20.08
N SER A 7 -14.72 78.42 -20.44
CA SER A 7 -13.95 77.45 -19.67
C SER A 7 -13.56 76.27 -20.55
N ALA A 8 -12.27 76.18 -20.84
CA ALA A 8 -11.64 74.96 -21.34
C ALA A 8 -11.69 73.93 -20.23
N LEU A 9 -12.37 72.81 -20.47
CA LEU A 9 -12.20 71.63 -19.64
C LEU A 9 -11.75 70.50 -20.55
N LEU A 10 -10.43 70.33 -20.64
CA LEU A 10 -9.83 69.04 -20.95
C LEU A 10 -10.40 68.06 -19.91
N LEU A 11 -11.34 67.21 -20.31
CA LEU A 11 -11.55 65.95 -19.60
C LEU A 11 -10.76 64.89 -20.34
N SER A 12 -9.56 64.65 -19.82
CA SER A 12 -8.85 63.38 -19.94
C SER A 12 -9.85 62.24 -19.75
N VAL A 13 -10.17 61.52 -20.83
CA VAL A 13 -10.83 60.22 -20.71
C VAL A 13 -9.76 59.25 -20.22
N SER A 14 -9.59 59.17 -18.90
CA SER A 14 -8.87 58.08 -18.27
C SER A 14 -9.67 56.80 -18.55
N VAL A 15 -9.10 55.92 -19.37
CA VAL A 15 -9.64 54.58 -19.62
C VAL A 15 -9.58 53.83 -18.29
N LEU A 16 -10.72 53.69 -17.61
CA LEU A 16 -10.85 52.79 -16.46
C LEU A 16 -10.95 51.36 -17.01
N SER A 17 -9.81 50.70 -17.25
CA SER A 17 -9.79 49.25 -17.44
C SER A 17 -9.96 48.57 -16.09
N VAL A 18 -11.11 47.95 -15.87
CA VAL A 18 -11.38 47.15 -14.65
C VAL A 18 -10.68 45.79 -14.74
N ALA A 19 -10.38 45.17 -13.58
CA ALA A 19 -9.95 43.76 -13.37
C ALA A 19 -11.17 42.79 -13.17
N GLN A 20 -11.15 41.47 -13.50
CA GLN A 20 -12.10 40.57 -14.26
C GLN A 20 -11.50 39.17 -14.31
N VAL A 21 -11.70 38.29 -13.37
CA VAL A 21 -11.35 36.91 -13.70
C VAL A 21 -12.39 36.41 -14.70
N GLY A 22 -11.98 36.14 -15.93
CA GLY A 22 -12.85 35.49 -16.90
C GLY A 22 -12.92 34.00 -16.59
N ILE A 23 -14.05 33.51 -16.09
CA ILE A 23 -14.35 32.07 -16.05
C ILE A 23 -15.45 31.82 -17.08
N ASN A 24 -15.09 31.15 -18.17
CA ASN A 24 -15.97 30.84 -19.30
C ASN A 24 -16.67 32.07 -19.92
N THR A 25 -15.92 33.13 -20.21
CA THR A 25 -16.42 34.37 -20.84
C THR A 25 -15.43 34.91 -21.87
N ASN A 26 -15.94 35.58 -22.91
CA ASN A 26 -15.14 36.25 -23.94
C ASN A 26 -14.72 37.68 -23.53
N ASP A 27 -15.10 38.14 -22.32
CA ASP A 27 -14.73 39.44 -21.73
C ASP A 27 -14.05 39.27 -20.36
N PRO A 28 -12.84 38.71 -20.31
CA PRO A 28 -12.06 38.62 -19.08
C PRO A 28 -11.56 40.02 -18.69
N LYS A 29 -11.22 40.20 -17.43
CA LYS A 29 -10.31 41.26 -16.96
C LYS A 29 -9.13 40.66 -16.12
N THR A 30 -8.57 41.26 -15.05
CA THR A 30 -7.11 41.10 -14.82
C THR A 30 -6.50 40.18 -13.73
N THR A 31 -7.10 39.70 -12.63
CA THR A 31 -6.39 38.73 -11.74
C THR A 31 -7.29 37.87 -10.85
N LEU A 32 -7.05 36.54 -10.81
CA LEU A 32 -7.55 35.61 -9.78
C LEU A 32 -6.43 35.37 -8.78
N ASP A 33 -6.56 35.90 -7.57
CA ASP A 33 -5.63 35.61 -6.48
C ASP A 33 -6.29 34.65 -5.49
N VAL A 34 -5.73 33.44 -5.38
CA VAL A 34 -6.15 32.44 -4.39
C VAL A 34 -5.02 32.31 -3.38
N ASN A 35 -5.09 33.12 -2.32
CA ASN A 35 -4.15 33.06 -1.21
C ASN A 35 -4.64 32.08 -0.13
N GLY A 36 -4.73 30.80 -0.49
CA GLY A 36 -5.26 29.74 0.38
C GLY A 36 -5.46 28.40 -0.35
N SER A 37 -6.07 27.41 0.32
CA SER A 37 -6.37 26.12 -0.29
C SER A 37 -7.70 26.14 -1.05
N PHE A 38 -7.82 25.28 -2.06
CA PHE A 38 -9.10 24.98 -2.70
C PHE A 38 -9.78 23.85 -1.92
N ALA A 39 -10.92 24.12 -1.30
CA ALA A 39 -11.72 23.10 -0.62
C ALA A 39 -12.84 22.61 -1.56
N THR A 40 -12.80 21.35 -1.95
CA THR A 40 -13.90 20.69 -2.66
C THR A 40 -14.90 20.14 -1.65
N ARG A 41 -16.19 20.37 -1.91
CA ARG A 41 -17.27 19.91 -1.02
C ARG A 41 -17.31 18.37 -0.95
N GLU A 42 -17.39 17.83 0.26
CA GLU A 42 -17.60 16.40 0.48
C GLU A 42 -18.99 15.96 -0.01
N SER A 43 -19.05 14.84 -0.72
CA SER A 43 -20.30 14.20 -1.14
C SER A 43 -20.58 12.96 -0.28
N SER A 44 -21.70 12.96 0.44
CA SER A 44 -22.11 11.80 1.25
C SER A 44 -22.85 10.76 0.39
N VAL A 45 -22.51 9.49 0.56
CA VAL A 45 -23.17 8.34 -0.08
C VAL A 45 -23.53 7.33 1.00
N ALA A 46 -24.83 7.22 1.28
CA ALA A 46 -25.35 6.20 2.21
C ALA A 46 -25.58 4.89 1.46
N ILE A 47 -25.11 3.78 2.02
CA ILE A 47 -25.32 2.44 1.46
C ILE A 47 -26.15 1.58 2.42
N SER A 48 -26.99 0.71 1.86
CA SER A 48 -27.77 -0.30 2.59
C SER A 48 -27.37 -1.75 2.26
N GLY A 49 -26.50 -1.93 1.26
CA GLY A 49 -26.02 -3.23 0.80
C GLY A 49 -24.52 -3.23 0.54
N SER A 50 -24.06 -4.15 -0.30
CA SER A 50 -22.63 -4.42 -0.53
C SER A 50 -22.00 -3.62 -1.68
N THR A 51 -22.65 -2.55 -2.16
CA THR A 51 -22.11 -1.71 -3.24
C THR A 51 -22.32 -0.23 -2.96
N ALA A 52 -21.25 0.55 -3.06
CA ALA A 52 -21.27 2.00 -3.07
C ALA A 52 -21.05 2.50 -4.51
N THR A 53 -22.04 3.16 -5.10
CA THR A 53 -21.90 3.77 -6.43
C THR A 53 -21.50 5.23 -6.28
N LEU A 54 -20.33 5.60 -6.79
CA LEU A 54 -19.78 6.95 -6.75
C LEU A 54 -19.78 7.56 -8.16
N ASP A 55 -19.70 8.87 -8.26
CA ASP A 55 -19.60 9.61 -9.52
C ASP A 55 -18.17 10.19 -9.63
N ILE A 56 -17.52 10.05 -10.78
CA ILE A 56 -16.15 10.54 -10.94
C ILE A 56 -16.05 12.06 -10.87
N LYS A 57 -17.17 12.81 -10.93
CA LYS A 57 -17.15 14.28 -10.87
C LYS A 57 -16.70 14.84 -9.52
N ASN A 58 -16.91 14.11 -8.42
CA ASN A 58 -16.56 14.61 -7.09
C ASN A 58 -15.18 14.08 -6.70
N ALA A 59 -14.35 14.97 -6.16
CA ALA A 59 -13.02 14.60 -5.67
C ALA A 59 -13.06 14.00 -4.25
N PHE A 60 -14.14 14.18 -3.48
CA PHE A 60 -14.22 13.73 -2.07
C PHE A 60 -15.57 13.09 -1.76
N TYR A 61 -15.51 11.88 -1.24
CA TYR A 61 -16.67 11.09 -0.84
C TYR A 61 -16.60 10.67 0.62
N LYS A 62 -17.75 10.73 1.30
CA LYS A 62 -17.97 10.09 2.60
C LYS A 62 -19.02 9.00 2.45
N ILE A 63 -18.63 7.76 2.71
CA ILE A 63 -19.54 6.61 2.66
C ILE A 63 -20.08 6.35 4.06
N THR A 64 -21.40 6.26 4.21
CA THR A 64 -22.08 6.03 5.49
C THR A 64 -23.04 4.84 5.41
N GLY A 65 -23.48 4.35 6.57
CA GLY A 65 -24.41 3.21 6.66
C GLY A 65 -23.69 1.87 6.47
N GLY A 66 -24.32 0.97 5.72
CA GLY A 66 -23.84 -0.38 5.46
C GLY A 66 -24.27 -1.38 6.52
N THR A 67 -24.33 -2.65 6.10
CA THR A 67 -24.62 -3.82 6.96
C THR A 67 -23.60 -4.94 6.78
N ALA A 68 -22.68 -4.79 5.83
CA ALA A 68 -21.62 -5.74 5.49
C ALA A 68 -20.48 -5.03 4.74
N ASN A 69 -19.41 -5.76 4.49
CA ASN A 69 -18.34 -5.31 3.59
C ASN A 69 -18.91 -4.99 2.20
N PHE A 70 -18.33 -3.99 1.54
CA PHE A 70 -18.86 -3.45 0.29
C PHE A 70 -17.77 -3.18 -0.75
N THR A 71 -18.20 -3.12 -2.01
CA THR A 71 -17.36 -2.74 -3.15
C THR A 71 -17.78 -1.38 -3.65
N ILE A 72 -16.81 -0.56 -4.04
CA ILE A 72 -17.04 0.73 -4.65
C ILE A 72 -17.01 0.55 -6.16
N VAL A 73 -17.99 1.15 -6.83
CA VAL A 73 -18.06 1.24 -8.29
C VAL A 73 -18.22 2.70 -8.68
N PHE A 74 -17.59 3.10 -9.77
CA PHE A 74 -17.79 4.42 -10.35
C PHE A 74 -18.84 4.35 -11.44
N SER A 75 -19.86 5.20 -11.35
CA SER A 75 -20.90 5.36 -12.35
C SER A 75 -20.28 5.79 -13.68
N THR A 76 -20.54 5.04 -14.74
CA THR A 76 -20.12 5.34 -16.12
C THR A 76 -21.11 6.25 -16.85
N THR A 77 -22.23 6.63 -16.22
CA THR A 77 -23.23 7.53 -16.80
C THR A 77 -22.71 8.95 -16.76
N ALA A 78 -21.86 9.32 -17.72
CA ALA A 78 -21.28 10.65 -17.84
C ALA A 78 -22.33 11.67 -18.30
N PRO A 79 -22.48 12.83 -17.64
CA PRO A 79 -22.88 14.06 -18.32
C PRO A 79 -21.83 14.42 -19.39
N VAL A 80 -22.24 15.11 -20.45
CA VAL A 80 -21.36 15.50 -21.57
C VAL A 80 -20.12 16.24 -21.04
N GLY A 81 -18.92 15.67 -21.24
CA GLY A 81 -17.61 16.25 -20.83
C GLY A 81 -16.83 15.48 -19.75
N SER A 82 -17.36 14.39 -19.19
CA SER A 82 -16.75 13.63 -18.09
C SER A 82 -15.78 12.53 -18.55
N ASN A 83 -14.70 12.89 -19.25
CA ASN A 83 -13.60 11.95 -19.49
C ASN A 83 -12.66 11.98 -18.28
N ILE A 84 -12.40 10.82 -17.67
CA ILE A 84 -11.38 10.72 -16.60
C ILE A 84 -10.03 11.18 -17.19
N GLN A 85 -9.37 12.10 -16.49
CA GLN A 85 -8.09 12.67 -16.93
C GLN A 85 -6.94 12.20 -16.03
N ASN A 86 -5.75 12.06 -16.62
CA ASN A 86 -4.54 11.85 -15.83
C ASN A 86 -4.37 13.01 -14.82
N GLY A 87 -4.02 12.67 -13.59
CA GLY A 87 -3.91 13.60 -12.47
C GLY A 87 -5.22 13.83 -11.70
N GLN A 88 -6.35 13.28 -12.14
CA GLN A 88 -7.59 13.34 -11.36
C GLN A 88 -7.43 12.57 -10.04
N ARG A 89 -7.90 13.18 -8.95
CA ARG A 89 -7.80 12.62 -7.59
C ARG A 89 -9.19 12.38 -7.01
N ILE A 90 -9.35 11.26 -6.31
CA ILE A 90 -10.55 10.95 -5.53
C ILE A 90 -10.12 10.50 -4.14
N VAL A 91 -10.70 11.10 -3.11
CA VAL A 91 -10.57 10.69 -1.71
C VAL A 91 -11.88 10.07 -1.27
N ILE A 92 -11.81 8.88 -0.69
CA ILE A 92 -12.95 8.15 -0.17
C ILE A 92 -12.73 7.94 1.33
N TYR A 93 -13.53 8.63 2.14
CA TYR A 93 -13.65 8.39 3.57
C TYR A 93 -14.73 7.33 3.84
N ASN A 94 -14.33 6.21 4.40
CA ASN A 94 -15.24 5.15 4.83
C ASN A 94 -15.68 5.39 6.27
N ASP A 95 -16.84 6.03 6.47
CA ASP A 95 -17.44 6.26 7.79
C ASP A 95 -18.40 5.13 8.21
N THR A 96 -18.37 3.99 7.51
CA THR A 96 -19.12 2.79 7.94
C THR A 96 -18.37 2.04 9.04
N ASN A 97 -18.95 0.94 9.52
CA ASN A 97 -18.26 -0.02 10.40
C ASN A 97 -17.69 -1.22 9.63
N PHE A 98 -17.72 -1.20 8.30
CA PHE A 98 -17.40 -2.33 7.43
C PHE A 98 -16.25 -1.98 6.49
N GLU A 99 -15.58 -3.00 5.96
CA GLU A 99 -14.50 -2.80 4.99
C GLU A 99 -15.06 -2.49 3.61
N GLY A 100 -14.61 -1.37 3.03
CA GLY A 100 -14.84 -1.04 1.62
C GLY A 100 -13.70 -1.57 0.74
N SER A 101 -13.96 -1.77 -0.55
CA SER A 101 -12.90 -2.09 -1.50
C SER A 101 -13.13 -1.48 -2.87
N TYR A 102 -12.04 -1.11 -3.56
CA TYR A 102 -12.05 -0.67 -4.95
C TYR A 102 -10.84 -1.25 -5.67
N ASN A 103 -11.05 -1.96 -6.80
CA ASN A 103 -9.97 -2.60 -7.58
C ASN A 103 -8.96 -3.36 -6.69
N SER A 104 -9.46 -4.20 -5.78
CA SER A 104 -8.68 -4.97 -4.80
C SER A 104 -7.98 -4.16 -3.70
N PHE A 105 -7.97 -2.83 -3.76
CA PHE A 105 -7.52 -1.99 -2.66
C PHE A 105 -8.58 -1.95 -1.57
N LYS A 106 -8.18 -2.23 -0.34
CA LYS A 106 -9.05 -2.16 0.85
C LYS A 106 -9.09 -0.74 1.40
N ILE A 107 -10.27 -0.33 1.84
CA ILE A 107 -10.51 0.93 2.53
C ILE A 107 -11.15 0.55 3.88
N PRO A 108 -10.33 0.34 4.92
CA PRO A 108 -10.83 -0.06 6.24
C PRO A 108 -11.86 0.91 6.82
N SER A 109 -12.68 0.39 7.74
CA SER A 109 -13.61 1.19 8.53
C SER A 109 -12.90 2.38 9.19
N LYS A 110 -13.54 3.56 9.16
CA LYS A 110 -13.06 4.83 9.73
C LYS A 110 -11.72 5.31 9.18
N THR A 111 -11.42 4.99 7.93
CA THR A 111 -10.21 5.47 7.23
C THR A 111 -10.56 6.18 5.92
N ALA A 112 -9.63 6.99 5.44
CA ALA A 112 -9.70 7.61 4.12
C ALA A 112 -8.62 7.04 3.21
N GLN A 113 -8.98 6.72 1.96
CA GLN A 113 -8.05 6.31 0.92
C GLN A 113 -8.16 7.26 -0.26
N GLU A 114 -7.01 7.71 -0.74
CA GLU A 114 -6.90 8.51 -1.95
C GLU A 114 -6.51 7.65 -3.16
N PHE A 115 -7.09 7.96 -4.31
CA PHE A 115 -6.72 7.40 -5.60
C PHE A 115 -6.35 8.51 -6.59
N ILE A 116 -5.35 8.25 -7.42
CA ILE A 116 -4.94 9.12 -8.54
C ILE A 116 -5.12 8.35 -9.84
N TYR A 117 -5.80 8.95 -10.80
CA TYR A 117 -5.89 8.40 -12.15
C TYR A 117 -4.63 8.77 -12.94
N SER A 118 -3.96 7.80 -13.52
CA SER A 118 -2.80 8.01 -14.39
C SER A 118 -2.68 6.87 -15.37
N GLY A 119 -2.20 7.13 -16.59
CA GLY A 119 -1.90 6.08 -17.58
C GLY A 119 -3.07 5.11 -17.88
N GLY A 120 -4.33 5.55 -17.72
CA GLY A 120 -5.50 4.72 -17.99
C GLY A 120 -6.08 3.96 -16.78
N ALA A 121 -5.47 4.06 -15.59
CA ALA A 121 -5.90 3.34 -14.40
C ALA A 121 -5.89 4.20 -13.12
N TRP A 122 -6.67 3.77 -12.12
CA TRP A 122 -6.65 4.33 -10.77
C TRP A 122 -5.61 3.63 -9.91
N TYR A 123 -4.73 4.41 -9.30
CA TYR A 123 -3.72 3.93 -8.36
C TYR A 123 -4.06 4.44 -6.95
N SER A 124 -3.95 3.59 -5.94
CA SER A 124 -4.05 4.03 -4.56
C SER A 124 -2.79 4.81 -4.16
N VAL A 125 -2.98 5.93 -3.48
CA VAL A 125 -1.89 6.64 -2.81
C VAL A 125 -1.64 5.95 -1.49
N LYS A 126 -0.49 5.26 -1.40
CA LYS A 126 -0.08 4.63 -0.16
C LYS A 126 0.26 5.72 0.86
N ALA A 127 -0.30 5.62 2.07
CA ALA A 127 0.13 6.47 3.17
C ALA A 127 1.65 6.32 3.35
N ALA A 128 2.36 7.43 3.43
CA ALA A 128 3.77 7.41 3.82
C ALA A 128 3.85 6.77 5.22
N SER A 129 4.44 5.59 5.28
CA SER A 129 4.67 4.90 6.54
C SER A 129 5.86 5.56 7.22
N ASN A 130 5.59 6.43 8.20
CA ASN A 130 6.62 7.03 9.05
C ASN A 130 7.21 6.04 10.06
N THR A 131 6.69 4.82 10.12
CA THR A 131 7.38 3.75 10.82
C THR A 131 8.60 3.36 9.97
N PRO A 132 9.82 3.37 10.54
CA PRO A 132 10.97 2.74 9.89
C PRO A 132 10.50 1.40 9.36
N SER A 133 10.87 1.03 8.12
CA SER A 133 10.55 -0.29 7.54
C SER A 133 10.61 -1.29 8.66
N GLN A 134 9.45 -1.86 9.06
CA GLN A 134 9.44 -2.85 10.13
C GLN A 134 10.56 -3.83 9.81
N LEU A 135 11.38 -4.18 10.81
CA LEU A 135 12.42 -5.18 10.61
C LEU A 135 11.69 -6.46 10.16
N LYS A 136 11.74 -6.74 8.86
CA LYS A 136 11.14 -7.93 8.28
C LYS A 136 12.21 -9.00 8.34
N TRP A 137 12.13 -9.85 9.34
CA TRP A 137 12.88 -11.08 9.42
C TRP A 137 12.16 -12.05 10.35
N PHE A 138 12.42 -13.34 10.17
CA PHE A 138 11.90 -14.39 11.03
C PHE A 138 12.92 -15.52 11.12
N TYR A 139 12.88 -16.31 12.20
CA TYR A 139 13.74 -17.49 12.30
C TYR A 139 13.31 -18.56 11.30
N ALA A 140 14.29 -19.27 10.75
CA ALA A 140 14.01 -20.53 10.07
C ALA A 140 13.29 -21.48 11.05
N PRO A 141 12.32 -22.29 10.59
CA PRO A 141 11.72 -23.27 11.46
C PRO A 141 12.76 -24.30 11.93
N SER A 142 12.45 -24.96 13.04
CA SER A 142 13.27 -26.05 13.57
C SER A 142 13.56 -27.10 12.50
N MET A 143 14.76 -27.66 12.51
CA MET A 143 15.19 -28.64 11.51
C MET A 143 16.16 -29.63 12.15
N ILE A 144 16.12 -30.87 11.65
CA ILE A 144 17.04 -31.93 12.07
C ILE A 144 18.16 -32.00 11.02
N LEU A 145 19.40 -31.78 11.48
CA LEU A 145 20.59 -31.90 10.65
C LEU A 145 21.34 -33.18 11.01
N ASP A 146 21.76 -33.95 10.00
CA ASP A 146 22.61 -35.12 10.22
C ASP A 146 24.01 -34.66 10.65
N THR A 147 24.43 -35.11 11.82
CA THR A 147 25.71 -34.78 12.48
C THR A 147 26.66 -35.97 12.54
N SER A 148 26.46 -36.98 11.68
CA SER A 148 27.46 -38.03 11.51
C SER A 148 28.70 -37.43 10.83
N TYR A 149 29.86 -37.64 11.46
CA TYR A 149 31.15 -37.10 11.03
C TYR A 149 31.35 -37.22 9.52
N THR A 150 31.80 -36.14 8.87
CA THR A 150 32.04 -36.13 7.43
C THR A 150 32.99 -35.01 7.02
N THR A 151 33.87 -35.34 6.08
CA THR A 151 34.70 -34.37 5.34
C THR A 151 34.03 -33.89 4.06
N THR A 152 33.01 -34.61 3.58
CA THR A 152 32.18 -34.23 2.44
C THR A 152 31.03 -33.35 2.90
N ALA A 153 30.75 -32.31 2.12
CA ALA A 153 29.65 -31.40 2.40
C ALA A 153 28.30 -32.12 2.32
N ARG A 154 27.50 -31.94 3.37
CA ARG A 154 26.08 -32.29 3.41
C ARG A 154 25.27 -31.10 2.95
N THR A 155 24.06 -31.38 2.45
CA THR A 155 23.12 -30.35 2.04
C THR A 155 21.75 -30.56 2.67
N TYR A 156 21.11 -29.46 3.07
CA TYR A 156 19.74 -29.47 3.59
C TYR A 156 18.96 -28.30 2.99
N ASN A 157 17.79 -28.58 2.42
CA ASN A 157 16.96 -27.53 1.82
C ASN A 157 16.08 -26.88 2.89
N ILE A 158 16.59 -25.79 3.48
CA ILE A 158 15.93 -25.05 4.55
C ILE A 158 14.67 -24.32 4.06
N TYR A 159 14.64 -23.91 2.79
CA TYR A 159 13.47 -23.25 2.20
C TYR A 159 12.30 -24.22 1.99
N GLU A 160 12.56 -25.41 1.46
CA GLU A 160 11.53 -26.44 1.31
C GLU A 160 11.03 -26.95 2.67
N ASN A 161 11.92 -27.11 3.66
CA ASN A 161 11.52 -27.43 5.03
C ASN A 161 10.60 -26.34 5.61
N TYR A 162 10.95 -25.07 5.39
CA TYR A 162 10.13 -23.93 5.77
C TYR A 162 8.72 -23.99 5.20
N LYS A 163 8.59 -24.17 3.89
CA LYS A 163 7.28 -24.29 3.24
C LYS A 163 6.49 -25.42 3.87
N LYS A 164 7.08 -26.61 3.97
CA LYS A 164 6.41 -27.81 4.50
C LYS A 164 5.86 -27.62 5.91
N GLN A 165 6.64 -27.01 6.81
CA GLN A 165 6.19 -26.78 8.19
C GLN A 165 5.09 -25.72 8.25
N PHE A 166 5.22 -24.63 7.49
CA PHE A 166 4.25 -23.53 7.51
C PHE A 166 2.93 -23.92 6.81
N THR A 167 2.97 -24.82 5.83
CA THR A 167 1.78 -25.30 5.11
C THR A 167 1.24 -26.63 5.62
N ASN A 168 1.75 -27.16 6.75
CA ASN A 168 1.31 -28.44 7.31
C ASN A 168 1.46 -29.64 6.34
N THR A 169 2.46 -29.61 5.46
CA THR A 169 2.76 -30.71 4.50
C THR A 169 4.06 -31.44 4.82
N GLY A 170 4.66 -31.15 5.97
CA GLY A 170 5.83 -31.86 6.51
C GLY A 170 5.45 -33.13 7.26
N THR A 171 6.46 -33.78 7.84
CA THR A 171 6.30 -34.92 8.75
C THR A 171 6.01 -34.49 10.19
N GLU A 172 6.23 -33.21 10.50
CA GLU A 172 6.03 -32.65 11.83
C GLU A 172 4.54 -32.48 12.16
N THR A 173 4.16 -32.76 13.41
CA THR A 173 2.80 -32.50 13.89
C THR A 173 2.69 -31.05 14.35
N ASN A 174 1.90 -30.26 13.63
CA ASN A 174 1.62 -28.88 14.01
C ASN A 174 0.41 -28.80 14.93
N VAL A 175 0.53 -28.05 16.03
CA VAL A 175 -0.60 -27.70 16.90
C VAL A 175 -0.98 -26.26 16.57
N ASN A 176 -2.14 -26.09 15.93
CA ASN A 176 -2.56 -24.80 15.41
C ASN A 176 -3.65 -24.19 16.29
N TYR A 177 -3.35 -23.06 16.94
CA TYR A 177 -4.32 -22.30 17.74
C TYR A 177 -4.32 -20.83 17.33
N GLY A 178 -5.49 -20.30 17.01
CA GLY A 178 -5.72 -18.89 16.70
C GLY A 178 -6.88 -18.31 17.51
N PRO A 179 -6.98 -16.98 17.64
CA PRO A 179 -8.02 -16.32 18.43
C PRO A 179 -9.47 -16.69 18.04
N THR A 180 -9.66 -17.14 16.79
CA THR A 180 -10.97 -17.48 16.21
C THR A 180 -11.05 -18.93 15.70
N GLY A 181 -10.11 -19.81 16.07
CA GLY A 181 -10.11 -21.22 15.67
C GLY A 181 -8.74 -21.73 15.18
N THR A 182 -8.75 -22.88 14.49
CA THR A 182 -7.54 -23.56 14.00
C THR A 182 -6.95 -22.84 12.77
N ILE A 183 -5.68 -22.42 12.85
CA ILE A 183 -4.95 -21.88 11.70
C ILE A 183 -4.45 -23.04 10.83
N ALA A 184 -5.04 -23.24 9.66
CA ALA A 184 -4.69 -24.39 8.81
C ALA A 184 -3.37 -24.23 8.03
N THR A 185 -2.87 -23.01 7.85
CA THR A 185 -1.59 -22.70 7.17
C THR A 185 -1.08 -21.34 7.62
N ILE A 186 0.23 -21.18 7.72
CA ILE A 186 0.90 -19.88 7.85
C ILE A 186 1.29 -19.42 6.44
N PRO A 187 1.06 -18.15 6.06
CA PRO A 187 1.50 -17.62 4.77
C PRO A 187 2.99 -17.83 4.54
N VAL A 188 3.35 -18.20 3.30
CA VAL A 188 4.74 -18.43 2.90
C VAL A 188 5.20 -17.54 1.75
N TYR A 189 6.49 -17.24 1.72
CA TYR A 189 7.14 -16.68 0.53
C TYR A 189 7.19 -17.74 -0.57
N SER A 190 6.63 -17.43 -1.73
CA SER A 190 6.41 -18.40 -2.81
C SER A 190 7.69 -18.74 -3.58
N SER A 191 8.71 -17.89 -3.51
CA SER A 191 10.03 -18.13 -4.09
C SER A 191 11.12 -18.04 -3.01
N SER A 192 12.15 -18.90 -3.09
CA SER A 192 13.38 -18.74 -2.30
C SER A 192 14.14 -17.46 -2.67
N GLY A 193 13.91 -16.95 -3.88
CA GLY A 193 14.47 -15.67 -4.33
C GLY A 193 13.97 -14.47 -3.54
N ASP A 194 12.78 -14.57 -2.92
CA ASP A 194 12.16 -13.50 -2.12
C ASP A 194 12.78 -13.38 -0.71
N LEU A 195 13.76 -14.23 -0.40
CA LEU A 195 14.39 -14.31 0.92
C LEU A 195 15.92 -14.20 0.79
N ASP A 196 16.52 -13.53 1.77
CA ASP A 196 17.92 -13.69 2.13
C ASP A 196 18.03 -14.64 3.34
N TYR A 197 19.08 -15.43 3.37
CA TYR A 197 19.34 -16.43 4.41
C TYR A 197 20.59 -16.08 5.19
N VAL A 198 20.47 -15.93 6.50
CA VAL A 198 21.57 -15.49 7.37
C VAL A 198 21.80 -16.49 8.48
N VAL A 199 22.98 -17.12 8.52
CA VAL A 199 23.41 -17.92 9.68
C VAL A 199 23.93 -16.96 10.74
N THR A 200 23.18 -16.79 11.82
CA THR A 200 23.52 -15.85 12.89
C THR A 200 24.38 -16.49 13.99
N GLY A 201 24.46 -17.82 14.02
CA GLY A 201 25.35 -18.56 14.90
C GLY A 201 25.26 -20.06 14.67
N TYR A 202 26.34 -20.79 14.94
CA TYR A 202 26.34 -22.25 14.95
C TYR A 202 27.46 -22.77 15.85
N ASP A 203 27.30 -23.99 16.36
CA ASP A 203 28.32 -24.69 17.12
C ASP A 203 29.51 -25.08 16.22
N LYS A 204 30.61 -24.33 16.33
CA LYS A 204 31.82 -24.52 15.53
C LYS A 204 32.62 -25.78 15.90
N SER A 205 32.33 -26.41 17.04
CA SER A 205 32.97 -27.67 17.41
C SER A 205 32.38 -28.84 16.60
N VAL A 206 31.13 -28.70 16.16
CA VAL A 206 30.39 -29.70 15.39
C VAL A 206 30.35 -29.36 13.91
N PHE A 207 30.01 -28.12 13.54
CA PHE A 207 29.83 -27.73 12.15
C PHE A 207 30.98 -26.85 11.62
N TYR A 208 31.34 -27.04 10.35
CA TYR A 208 32.28 -26.17 9.63
C TYR A 208 31.92 -26.11 8.14
N ASP A 209 32.58 -25.22 7.39
CA ASP A 209 32.27 -24.93 5.97
C ASP A 209 30.76 -24.65 5.74
N VAL A 210 30.14 -23.89 6.64
CA VAL A 210 28.71 -23.58 6.59
C VAL A 210 28.44 -22.48 5.56
N SER A 211 27.54 -22.75 4.61
CA SER A 211 27.09 -21.78 3.60
C SER A 211 25.63 -22.02 3.22
N ILE A 212 24.95 -21.00 2.71
CA ILE A 212 23.59 -21.12 2.16
C ILE A 212 23.58 -20.45 0.79
N ASN A 213 23.01 -21.10 -0.22
CA ASN A 213 22.86 -20.52 -1.55
C ASN A 213 21.51 -19.79 -1.74
N SER A 214 21.35 -19.10 -2.87
CA SER A 214 20.13 -18.34 -3.21
C SER A 214 18.86 -19.18 -3.36
N SER A 215 18.99 -20.51 -3.49
CA SER A 215 17.85 -21.43 -3.52
C SER A 215 17.41 -21.87 -2.13
N GLY A 216 18.05 -21.38 -1.06
CA GLY A 216 17.76 -21.79 0.32
C GLY A 216 18.27 -23.20 0.62
N ILE A 217 19.37 -23.62 0.01
CA ILE A 217 20.06 -24.88 0.33
C ILE A 217 21.25 -24.57 1.23
N LEU A 218 21.17 -25.03 2.47
CA LEU A 218 22.27 -25.04 3.44
C LEU A 218 23.26 -26.13 3.05
N SER A 219 24.55 -25.80 3.08
CA SER A 219 25.66 -26.75 2.99
C SER A 219 26.55 -26.65 4.23
N TYR A 220 26.98 -27.80 4.76
CA TYR A 220 27.81 -27.88 5.96
C TYR A 220 28.61 -29.19 6.00
N LYS A 221 29.70 -29.20 6.77
CA LYS A 221 30.46 -30.41 7.13
C LYS A 221 30.43 -30.61 8.64
N VAL A 222 30.80 -31.81 9.09
CA VAL A 222 30.69 -32.20 10.50
C VAL A 222 32.01 -32.69 11.05
N ASN A 223 32.51 -32.04 12.10
CA ASN A 223 33.81 -32.28 12.72
C ASN A 223 33.73 -33.11 14.01
N GLY A 224 32.54 -33.27 14.60
CA GLY A 224 32.35 -33.98 15.86
C GLY A 224 30.90 -34.38 16.09
N ALA A 225 30.67 -35.21 17.10
CA ALA A 225 29.32 -35.61 17.49
C ALA A 225 28.57 -34.43 18.12
N ALA A 226 27.32 -34.25 17.71
CA ALA A 226 26.43 -33.26 18.33
C ALA A 226 26.07 -33.65 19.76
N THR A 227 25.85 -32.64 20.61
CA THR A 227 25.32 -32.79 21.96
C THR A 227 23.91 -32.21 22.04
N ASP A 228 23.28 -32.32 23.21
CA ASP A 228 22.03 -31.63 23.55
C ASP A 228 22.14 -30.09 23.49
N LYS A 229 23.35 -29.55 23.38
CA LYS A 229 23.65 -28.11 23.31
C LYS A 229 24.16 -27.65 21.94
N THR A 230 24.09 -28.51 20.93
CA THR A 230 24.56 -28.19 19.58
C THR A 230 23.42 -27.57 18.77
N PHE A 231 23.57 -26.29 18.42
CA PHE A 231 22.56 -25.52 17.68
C PHE A 231 23.15 -24.80 16.47
N MET A 232 22.30 -24.53 15.48
CA MET A 232 22.53 -23.59 14.39
C MET A 232 21.33 -22.66 14.30
N ASN A 233 21.58 -21.35 14.33
CA ASN A 233 20.56 -20.32 14.24
C ASN A 233 20.58 -19.69 12.85
N ILE A 234 19.43 -19.68 12.19
CA ILE A 234 19.26 -19.15 10.84
C ILE A 234 18.07 -18.19 10.83
N VAL A 235 18.26 -17.03 10.22
CA VAL A 235 17.25 -16.00 10.03
C VAL A 235 16.95 -15.85 8.55
N PHE A 236 15.67 -15.73 8.21
CA PHE A 236 15.16 -15.43 6.87
C PHE A 236 14.77 -13.96 6.84
N VAL A 237 15.27 -13.23 5.84
CA VAL A 237 15.02 -11.80 5.66
C VAL A 237 14.29 -11.60 4.33
N PRO A 238 13.01 -11.22 4.33
CA PRO A 238 12.29 -10.90 3.11
C PRO A 238 12.93 -9.76 2.32
N LYS A 239 13.08 -9.97 1.02
CA LYS A 239 13.44 -8.92 0.06
C LYS A 239 12.21 -8.06 -0.21
N ASN A 240 12.43 -6.75 -0.33
CA ASN A 240 11.39 -5.79 -0.71
C ASN A 240 11.17 -5.78 -2.22
#